data_AF-G0R7E1-F1
#
_entry.id   AF-G0R7E1-F1
#
_cell.length_a   1.000
_cell.length_b   1.000
_cell.length_c   1.000
_cell.angle_alpha   90.00
_cell.angle_beta   90.00
_cell.angle_gamma   90.00
#
_symmetry.space_group_name_H-M   'P 1'
#
loop_
_entity.id
_entity.type
_entity.pdbx_description
1 polymer ?
#
loop_
_entity_poly.entity_id
_entity_poly.type
_entity_poly.pdbx_seq_one_letter_code
_entity_poly.pdbx_strand_id
1 'polypeptide(L)'
;DRRKQVMQEEKRRGKRLFGGLMSTLSQTSNTSQQQKRRQEIERRQQDRMQKQMAEDDQRRSERLEKLRAVRMADQIVFEEQVMKKKHEKRLAMARFLRTRAEPAIFYLPWRTTAAQKDTIEDQMQQAKIANDKEAEQFKARRQRHIE
;
A
#
# COMPACT_ATOMS: atom_id res chain seq x y z
N ASP A 1 76.36 39.63 3.78
CA ASP A 1 75.53 39.05 2.69
C ASP A 1 74.14 38.54 3.06
N ARG A 2 73.91 37.99 4.26
CA ARG A 2 72.61 37.41 4.66
C ARG A 2 71.41 38.36 4.53
N ARG A 3 71.58 39.66 4.81
CA ARG A 3 70.50 40.67 4.66
C ARG A 3 70.06 40.90 3.20
N LYS A 4 70.98 40.80 2.23
CA LYS A 4 70.66 41.00 0.80
C LYS A 4 69.87 39.81 0.24
N GLN A 5 70.12 38.60 0.73
CA GLN A 5 69.38 37.39 0.36
C GLN A 5 67.94 37.43 0.87
N VAL A 6 67.72 37.80 2.13
CA VAL A 6 66.37 37.96 2.70
C VAL A 6 65.55 38.99 1.91
N MET A 7 66.16 40.11 1.54
CA MET A 7 65.49 41.16 0.77
C MET A 7 65.11 40.74 -0.66
N GLN A 8 65.94 39.91 -1.30
CA GLN A 8 65.61 39.33 -2.62
C GLN A 8 64.52 38.25 -2.52
N GLU A 9 64.52 37.47 -1.44
CA GLU A 9 63.50 36.47 -1.17
C GLU A 9 62.14 37.12 -0.89
N GLU A 10 62.11 38.21 -0.14
CA GLU A 10 60.90 39.03 0.06
C GLU A 10 60.38 39.62 -1.24
N LYS A 11 61.26 40.11 -2.13
CA LYS A 11 60.84 40.59 -3.46
C LYS A 11 60.29 39.46 -4.35
N ARG A 12 60.90 38.28 -4.34
CA ARG A 12 60.41 37.10 -5.07
C ARG A 12 59.10 36.59 -4.48
N ARG A 13 58.97 36.60 -3.16
CA ARG A 13 57.73 36.27 -2.44
C ARG A 13 56.64 37.27 -2.77
N GLY A 14 56.93 38.58 -2.74
CA GLY A 14 56.02 39.64 -3.14
C GLY A 14 55.54 39.49 -4.59
N LYS A 15 56.44 39.18 -5.53
CA LYS A 15 56.08 38.93 -6.94
C LYS A 15 55.21 37.69 -7.11
N ARG A 16 55.45 36.62 -6.33
CA ARG A 16 54.58 35.42 -6.32
C ARG A 16 53.22 35.68 -5.69
N LEU A 17 53.17 36.40 -4.56
CA LEU A 17 51.92 36.75 -3.88
C LEU A 17 51.07 37.69 -4.74
N PHE A 18 51.69 38.73 -5.32
CA PHE A 18 51.00 39.68 -6.20
C PHE A 18 50.59 39.04 -7.53
N GLY A 19 51.42 38.16 -8.11
CA GLY A 19 51.06 37.37 -9.29
C GLY A 19 49.92 36.40 -9.03
N GLY A 20 49.87 35.78 -7.84
CA GLY A 20 48.74 34.95 -7.41
C GLY A 20 47.44 35.75 -7.27
N LEU A 21 47.49 36.91 -6.61
CA LEU A 21 46.33 37.81 -6.45
C LEU A 21 45.78 38.34 -7.78
N MET A 22 46.65 38.78 -8.69
CA MET A 22 46.24 39.25 -10.02
C MET A 22 45.72 38.11 -10.90
N SER A 23 46.29 36.91 -10.79
CA SER A 23 45.76 35.71 -11.46
C SER A 23 44.37 35.36 -10.96
N THR A 24 44.14 35.40 -9.63
CA THR A 24 42.81 35.16 -9.06
C THR A 24 41.80 36.24 -9.45
N LEU A 25 42.22 37.51 -9.60
CA LEU A 25 41.36 38.59 -10.09
C LEU A 25 41.02 38.45 -11.58
N SER A 26 41.97 38.07 -12.42
CA SER A 26 41.72 37.81 -13.85
C SER A 26 40.81 36.60 -14.09
N GLN A 27 40.67 35.70 -13.12
CA GLN A 27 39.73 34.57 -13.19
C GLN A 27 38.28 34.96 -12.85
N THR A 28 38.04 36.10 -12.18
CA THR A 28 36.70 36.52 -11.72
C THR A 28 35.70 36.75 -12.86
N SER A 29 36.15 37.19 -14.03
CA SER A 29 35.31 37.37 -15.22
C SER A 29 34.79 36.04 -15.79
N ASN A 30 35.61 34.98 -15.76
CA ASN A 30 35.23 33.61 -16.14
C ASN A 30 34.50 32.85 -15.02
N THR A 31 34.63 33.26 -13.75
CA THR A 31 33.91 32.67 -12.62
C THR A 31 32.41 32.79 -12.77
N SER A 32 31.90 33.90 -13.31
CA SER A 32 30.46 34.10 -13.53
C SER A 32 29.86 33.10 -14.53
N GLN A 33 30.56 32.82 -15.64
CA GLN A 33 30.14 31.82 -16.61
C GLN A 33 30.28 30.39 -16.06
N GLN A 34 31.34 30.12 -15.29
CA GLN A 34 31.52 28.83 -14.63
C GLN A 34 30.46 28.57 -13.55
N GLN A 35 30.09 29.59 -12.76
CA GLN A 35 29.01 29.52 -11.78
C GLN A 35 27.65 29.28 -12.46
N LYS A 36 27.36 29.97 -13.57
CA LYS A 36 26.15 29.71 -14.37
C LYS A 36 26.12 28.27 -14.92
N ARG A 37 27.24 27.75 -15.43
CA ARG A 37 27.34 26.35 -15.86
C ARG A 37 27.14 25.37 -14.70
N ARG A 38 27.68 25.66 -13.52
CA ARG A 38 27.45 24.83 -12.30
C ARG A 38 25.99 24.83 -11.89
N GLN A 39 25.33 25.99 -11.86
CA GLN A 39 23.90 26.12 -11.55
C GLN A 39 23.02 25.41 -12.59
N GLU A 40 23.36 25.49 -13.88
CA GLU A 40 22.64 24.77 -14.93
C GLU A 40 22.79 23.25 -14.79
N ILE A 41 23.99 22.77 -14.45
CA ILE A 41 24.25 21.36 -14.18
C ILE A 41 23.46 20.91 -12.94
N GLU A 42 23.46 21.68 -11.86
CA GLU A 42 22.72 21.40 -10.64
C GLU A 42 21.21 21.33 -10.89
N ARG A 43 20.66 22.32 -11.61
CA ARG A 43 19.25 22.32 -12.03
C ARG A 43 18.92 21.11 -12.88
N ARG A 44 19.76 20.76 -13.86
CA ARG A 44 19.57 19.56 -14.69
C ARG A 44 19.63 18.28 -13.86
N GLN A 45 20.48 18.21 -12.83
CA GLN A 45 20.53 17.07 -11.91
C GLN A 45 19.27 16.98 -11.04
N GLN A 46 18.80 18.11 -10.50
CA GLN A 46 17.55 18.18 -9.74
C GLN A 46 16.34 17.78 -10.60
N ASP A 47 16.24 18.30 -11.84
CA ASP A 47 15.18 17.95 -12.77
C ASP A 47 15.19 16.44 -13.11
N ARG A 48 16.38 15.84 -13.28
CA ARG A 48 16.51 14.39 -13.49
C ARG A 48 16.08 13.59 -12.27
N MET A 49 16.46 14.03 -11.08
CA MET A 49 16.06 13.38 -9.83
C MET A 49 14.54 13.45 -9.62
N GLN A 50 13.93 14.62 -9.87
CA GLN A 50 12.48 14.78 -9.77
C GLN A 50 11.73 13.89 -10.78
N LYS A 51 12.22 13.80 -12.02
CA LYS A 51 11.65 12.89 -13.03
C LYS A 51 11.73 11.43 -12.60
N GLN A 52 12.88 10.99 -12.07
CA GLN A 52 13.02 9.62 -11.55
C GLN A 52 12.09 9.34 -10.37
N MET A 53 11.97 10.27 -9.42
CA MET A 53 11.04 10.13 -8.29
C MET A 53 9.59 10.02 -8.77
N ALA A 54 9.18 10.86 -9.73
CA ALA A 54 7.84 10.81 -10.30
C ALA A 54 7.57 9.49 -11.03
N GLU A 55 8.53 8.98 -11.80
CA GLU A 55 8.42 7.67 -12.47
C GLU A 55 8.33 6.51 -11.46
N ASP A 56 9.11 6.55 -10.38
CA ASP A 56 9.09 5.52 -9.35
C ASP A 56 7.80 5.57 -8.52
N ASP A 57 7.28 6.76 -8.22
CA ASP A 57 5.98 6.93 -7.56
C ASP A 57 4.84 6.42 -8.44
N GLN A 58 4.88 6.70 -9.76
CA GLN A 58 3.94 6.11 -10.73
C GLN A 58 4.02 4.58 -10.70
N ARG A 59 5.22 3.99 -10.83
CA ARG A 59 5.40 2.52 -10.75
C ARG A 59 4.91 1.94 -9.44
N ARG A 60 5.13 2.64 -8.31
CA ARG A 60 4.65 2.20 -6.99
C ARG A 60 3.12 2.24 -6.94
N SER A 61 2.50 3.30 -7.45
CA SER A 61 1.05 3.44 -7.49
C SER A 61 0.41 2.32 -8.32
N GLU A 62 0.93 2.05 -9.52
CA GLU A 62 0.46 0.96 -10.39
C GLU A 62 0.59 -0.41 -9.72
N ARG A 63 1.70 -0.67 -9.02
CA ARG A 63 1.89 -1.91 -8.26
C ARG A 63 0.87 -2.05 -7.14
N LEU A 64 0.60 -0.96 -6.41
CA LEU A 64 -0.41 -0.95 -5.34
C LEU A 64 -1.81 -1.18 -5.89
N GLU A 65 -2.16 -0.60 -7.03
CA GLU A 65 -3.44 -0.82 -7.69
C GLU A 65 -3.61 -2.27 -8.13
N LYS A 66 -2.58 -2.87 -8.74
CA LYS A 66 -2.58 -4.30 -9.09
C LYS A 66 -2.78 -5.19 -7.86
N LEU A 67 -2.08 -4.91 -6.76
CA LEU A 67 -2.23 -5.65 -5.51
C LEU A 67 -3.62 -5.49 -4.90
N ARG A 68 -4.21 -4.30 -4.98
CA ARG A 68 -5.60 -4.06 -4.53
C ARG A 68 -6.58 -4.88 -5.35
N ALA A 69 -6.44 -4.90 -6.68
CA ALA A 69 -7.32 -5.68 -7.55
C ALA A 69 -7.29 -7.18 -7.21
N VAL A 70 -6.08 -7.75 -7.02
CA VAL A 70 -5.92 -9.16 -6.60
C VAL A 70 -6.56 -9.40 -5.24
N ARG A 71 -6.28 -8.53 -4.25
CA ARG A 71 -6.86 -8.66 -2.90
C ARG A 71 -8.39 -8.61 -2.92
N MET A 72 -8.97 -7.74 -3.74
CA MET A 72 -10.43 -7.64 -3.86
C MET A 72 -11.03 -8.92 -4.45
N ALA A 73 -10.39 -9.51 -5.47
CA ALA A 73 -10.83 -10.78 -6.05
C ALA A 73 -10.75 -11.91 -5.01
N ASP A 74 -9.65 -12.03 -4.28
CA ASP A 74 -9.46 -13.03 -3.23
C ASP A 74 -10.47 -12.86 -2.08
N GLN A 75 -10.77 -11.61 -1.71
CA GLN A 75 -11.74 -11.30 -0.67
C GLN A 75 -13.13 -11.79 -1.04
N ILE A 76 -13.58 -11.60 -2.28
CA ILE A 76 -14.88 -12.10 -2.75
C ILE A 76 -14.95 -13.63 -2.64
N VAL A 77 -13.88 -14.33 -3.06
CA VAL A 77 -13.82 -15.80 -2.97
C VAL A 77 -13.86 -16.26 -1.51
N PHE A 78 -13.11 -15.59 -0.63
CA PHE A 78 -13.11 -15.90 0.80
C PHE A 78 -14.49 -15.68 1.43
N GLU A 79 -15.14 -14.57 1.16
CA GLU A 79 -16.49 -14.27 1.65
C GLU A 79 -17.52 -15.29 1.16
N GLU A 80 -17.41 -15.76 -0.09
CA GLU A 80 -18.27 -16.82 -0.61
C GLU A 80 -18.10 -18.13 0.19
N GLN A 81 -16.86 -18.50 0.51
CA GLN A 81 -16.58 -19.70 1.30
C GLN A 81 -17.12 -19.58 2.73
N VAL A 82 -16.93 -18.43 3.37
CA VAL A 82 -17.47 -18.13 4.70
C VAL A 82 -19.00 -18.22 4.69
N MET A 83 -19.65 -17.64 3.67
CA MET A 83 -21.10 -17.73 3.50
C MET A 83 -21.56 -19.18 3.38
N LYS A 84 -20.93 -19.98 2.50
CA LYS A 84 -21.27 -21.40 2.32
C LYS A 84 -21.13 -22.18 3.62
N LYS A 85 -20.04 -22.01 4.37
CA LYS A 85 -19.84 -22.67 5.68
C LYS A 85 -20.89 -22.26 6.71
N LYS A 86 -21.29 -20.99 6.71
CA LYS A 86 -22.36 -20.48 7.57
C LYS A 86 -23.72 -21.09 7.19
N HIS A 87 -24.01 -21.23 5.90
CA HIS A 87 -25.23 -21.86 5.38
C HIS A 87 -25.30 -23.34 5.75
N GLU A 88 -24.20 -24.07 5.57
CA GLU A 88 -24.04 -25.47 5.99
C GLU A 88 -24.32 -25.62 7.49
N LYS A 89 -23.68 -24.78 8.32
CA LYS A 89 -23.90 -24.78 9.77
C LYS A 89 -25.35 -24.50 10.13
N ARG A 90 -25.98 -23.50 9.51
CA ARG A 90 -27.38 -23.12 9.78
C ARG A 90 -28.34 -24.28 9.45
N LEU A 91 -28.15 -24.93 8.30
CA LEU A 91 -28.95 -26.10 7.91
C LEU A 91 -28.70 -27.31 8.81
N ALA A 92 -27.47 -27.54 9.24
CA ALA A 92 -27.15 -28.61 10.17
C ALA A 92 -27.84 -28.37 11.53
N MET A 93 -27.78 -27.15 12.06
CA MET A 93 -28.39 -26.80 13.35
C MET A 93 -29.92 -26.85 13.31
N ALA A 94 -30.54 -26.47 12.18
CA ALA A 94 -32.00 -26.48 12.01
C ALA A 94 -32.62 -27.89 12.08
N ARG A 95 -31.83 -28.96 11.98
CA ARG A 95 -32.30 -30.34 12.13
C ARG A 95 -32.51 -30.77 13.58
N PHE A 96 -32.07 -29.96 14.54
CA PHE A 96 -32.08 -30.29 15.96
C PHE A 96 -33.00 -29.35 16.74
N LEU A 97 -33.68 -29.91 17.74
CA LEU A 97 -34.43 -29.11 18.70
C LEU A 97 -33.48 -28.38 19.64
N ARG A 98 -33.88 -27.19 20.08
CA ARG A 98 -33.06 -26.32 20.94
C ARG A 98 -33.69 -26.20 22.33
N THR A 99 -32.88 -26.31 23.38
CA THR A 99 -33.32 -26.03 24.75
C THR A 99 -33.52 -24.53 24.99
N ARG A 100 -34.23 -24.17 26.07
CA ARG A 100 -34.42 -22.77 26.52
C ARG A 100 -33.29 -22.26 27.43
N ALA A 101 -32.37 -23.14 27.84
CA ALA A 101 -31.27 -22.81 28.74
C ALA A 101 -30.15 -22.05 28.01
N GLU A 102 -29.32 -21.34 28.76
CA GLU A 102 -28.09 -20.72 28.28
C GLU A 102 -26.89 -21.40 28.95
N PRO A 103 -25.99 -22.06 28.19
CA PRO A 103 -25.95 -22.17 26.73
C PRO A 103 -27.02 -23.11 26.16
N ALA A 104 -27.53 -22.77 24.97
CA ALA A 104 -28.52 -23.58 24.27
C ALA A 104 -27.93 -24.91 23.78
N ILE A 105 -28.61 -26.01 24.08
CA ILE A 105 -28.21 -27.35 23.68
C ILE A 105 -29.09 -27.79 22.51
N PHE A 106 -28.46 -28.31 21.46
CA PHE A 106 -29.12 -28.88 20.30
C PHE A 106 -29.20 -30.40 20.46
N TYR A 107 -30.39 -30.96 20.31
CA TYR A 107 -30.62 -32.38 20.52
C TYR A 107 -31.69 -32.93 19.58
N LEU A 108 -31.65 -34.25 19.36
CA LEU A 108 -32.68 -34.98 18.65
C LEU A 108 -33.12 -36.17 19.53
N PRO A 109 -34.39 -36.20 19.99
CA PRO A 109 -34.92 -37.34 20.74
C PRO A 109 -34.91 -38.62 19.92
N TRP A 110 -34.71 -39.78 20.57
CA TRP A 110 -34.81 -41.11 19.94
C TRP A 110 -36.19 -41.36 19.32
N ARG A 111 -37.26 -40.85 19.93
CA ARG A 111 -38.63 -40.84 19.40
C ARG A 111 -39.09 -39.40 19.26
N THR A 112 -39.22 -38.93 18.03
CA THR A 112 -39.74 -37.60 17.71
C THR A 112 -41.26 -37.64 17.57
N THR A 113 -41.95 -36.76 18.29
CA THR A 113 -43.40 -36.57 18.15
C THR A 113 -43.72 -35.84 16.85
N ALA A 114 -44.96 -35.93 16.36
CA ALA A 114 -45.38 -35.22 15.14
C ALA A 114 -45.11 -33.70 15.25
N ALA A 115 -45.53 -33.08 16.36
CA ALA A 115 -45.28 -31.65 16.60
C ALA A 115 -43.78 -31.27 16.61
N GLN A 116 -42.90 -32.16 17.10
CA GLN A 116 -41.45 -31.94 17.06
C GLN A 116 -40.89 -32.03 15.64
N LYS A 117 -41.42 -32.94 14.81
CA LYS A 117 -41.05 -33.04 13.40
C LYS A 117 -41.49 -31.79 12.63
N ASP A 118 -42.72 -31.32 12.86
CA ASP A 118 -43.24 -30.11 12.25
C ASP A 118 -42.36 -28.90 12.63
N THR A 119 -41.96 -28.81 13.90
CA THR A 119 -41.03 -27.77 14.38
C THR A 119 -39.67 -27.82 13.65
N ILE A 120 -39.12 -29.01 13.44
CA ILE A 120 -37.85 -29.20 12.72
C ILE A 120 -38.00 -28.81 11.25
N GLU A 121 -39.12 -29.18 10.61
CA GLU A 121 -39.38 -28.83 9.21
C GLU A 121 -39.51 -27.31 9.06
N ASP A 122 -40.27 -26.65 9.94
CA ASP A 122 -40.39 -25.19 9.96
C ASP A 122 -39.02 -24.51 10.13
N GLN A 123 -38.18 -25.01 11.04
CA GLN A 123 -36.81 -24.52 11.24
C GLN A 123 -35.97 -24.68 9.97
N MET A 124 -36.08 -25.82 9.28
CA MET A 124 -35.37 -26.09 8.03
C MET A 124 -35.83 -25.15 6.92
N GLN A 125 -37.14 -24.91 6.78
CA GLN A 125 -37.68 -23.99 5.79
C GLN A 125 -37.22 -22.55 6.07
N GLN A 126 -37.29 -22.09 7.32
CA GLN A 126 -36.79 -20.78 7.72
C GLN A 126 -35.28 -20.63 7.46
N ALA A 127 -34.49 -21.67 7.74
CA ALA A 127 -33.06 -21.68 7.47
C ALA A 127 -32.74 -21.57 5.98
N LYS A 128 -33.50 -22.28 5.11
CA LYS A 128 -33.38 -22.18 3.65
C LYS A 128 -33.70 -20.77 3.17
N ILE A 129 -34.83 -20.21 3.57
CA ILE A 129 -35.22 -18.84 3.21
C ILE A 129 -34.15 -17.83 3.63
N ALA A 130 -33.59 -17.98 4.83
CA ALA A 130 -32.51 -17.11 5.31
C ALA A 130 -31.22 -17.27 4.49
N ASN A 131 -30.86 -18.50 4.11
CA ASN A 131 -29.71 -18.77 3.24
C ASN A 131 -29.92 -18.17 1.84
N ASP A 132 -31.10 -18.31 1.26
CA ASP A 132 -31.43 -17.81 -0.08
C ASP A 132 -31.35 -16.27 -0.11
N LYS A 133 -31.93 -15.60 0.89
CA LYS A 133 -31.81 -14.13 1.05
C LYS A 133 -30.35 -13.69 1.17
N GLU A 134 -29.54 -14.40 1.95
CA GLU A 134 -28.12 -14.08 2.12
C GLU A 134 -27.33 -14.33 0.82
N ALA A 135 -27.67 -15.36 0.06
CA ALA A 135 -27.07 -15.66 -1.25
C ALA A 135 -27.44 -14.60 -2.29
N GLU A 136 -28.68 -14.11 -2.32
CA GLU A 136 -29.09 -13.00 -3.19
C GLU A 136 -28.37 -11.69 -2.84
N GLN A 137 -28.28 -11.36 -1.56
CA GLN A 137 -27.51 -10.21 -1.10
C GLN A 137 -26.02 -10.32 -1.47
N PHE A 138 -25.44 -11.50 -1.33
CA PHE A 138 -24.05 -11.74 -1.74
C PHE A 138 -23.87 -11.59 -3.26
N LYS A 139 -24.78 -12.15 -4.08
CA LYS A 139 -24.77 -11.96 -5.53
C LYS A 139 -24.85 -10.48 -5.92
N ALA A 140 -25.75 -9.71 -5.29
CA ALA A 140 -25.88 -8.29 -5.53
C ALA A 140 -24.61 -7.50 -5.15
N ARG A 141 -23.96 -7.84 -4.02
CA ARG A 141 -22.68 -7.23 -3.63
C ARG A 141 -21.57 -7.58 -4.61
N ARG A 142 -21.46 -8.85 -5.00
CA ARG A 142 -20.46 -9.32 -5.98
C ARG A 142 -20.62 -8.62 -7.32
N GLN A 143 -21.86 -8.43 -7.79
CA GLN A 143 -22.13 -7.72 -9.05
C GLN A 143 -21.66 -6.26 -8.99
N ARG A 144 -21.95 -5.55 -7.89
CA ARG A 144 -21.49 -4.16 -7.66
C ARG A 144 -19.96 -4.01 -7.57
N HIS A 145 -19.24 -5.10 -7.31
CA HIS A 145 -17.77 -5.11 -7.29
C HIS A 145 -17.15 -5.46 -8.64
N ILE A 146 -17.93 -6.07 -9.54
CA ILE A 146 -17.49 -6.44 -10.90
C ILE A 146 -17.80 -5.31 -11.88
N GLU A 147 -18.94 -4.62 -11.72
CA GLU A 147 -19.30 -3.38 -12.42
C GLU A 147 -18.45 -2.18 -11.97
#